data_AF-A0A0S9QZ25-F1
#
_entry.id   AF-A0A0S9QZ25-F1
#
_cell.length_a   1.000
_cell.length_b   1.000
_cell.length_c   1.000
_cell.angle_alpha   90.00
_cell.angle_beta   90.00
_cell.angle_gamma   90.00
#
_symmetry.space_group_name_H-M   'P 1'
#
loop_
_entity.id
_entity.type
_entity.pdbx_description
1 polymer ?
#
loop_
_entity_poly.entity_id
_entity_poly.type
_entity_poly.pdbx_seq_one_letter_code
_entity_poly.pdbx_strand_id
1 'polypeptide(L)'
;MTANQSPGPSTGAEPVNPTADWKALRGDVEGIADVAAERGRSFVDAARSHATDYVDQRKGDAARSVTDLAKSVRESSKTFEAQPNIRAFFDSAADGLEHLGASIEERSFSEFYEDAEAFARRSPVAVAVATFLTGFVVARFIKSTSAAPLNETYPTHHRL
;
A
#
# COMPACT_ATOMS: atom_id res chain seq x y z
N MET A 1 41.88 -55.04 -1.69
CA MET A 1 40.65 -54.64 -0.98
C MET A 1 40.67 -53.13 -0.81
N THR A 2 39.79 -52.48 -1.58
CA THR A 2 39.24 -51.11 -1.52
C THR A 2 39.78 -50.11 -0.49
N ALA A 3 40.27 -48.96 -0.96
CA ALA A 3 40.13 -47.68 -0.24
C ALA A 3 39.59 -46.63 -1.22
N ASN A 4 38.35 -46.25 -0.95
CA ASN A 4 37.44 -45.39 -1.69
C ASN A 4 37.94 -43.93 -1.73
N GLN A 5 38.28 -43.42 -2.92
CA GLN A 5 38.42 -41.97 -3.14
C GLN A 5 37.13 -41.46 -3.78
N SER A 6 36.33 -40.72 -3.01
CA SER A 6 35.27 -39.86 -3.53
C SER A 6 35.61 -38.43 -3.10
N PRO A 7 35.86 -37.49 -4.03
CA PRO A 7 35.90 -36.07 -3.70
C PRO A 7 34.45 -35.58 -3.62
N GLY A 8 33.95 -35.36 -2.40
CA GLY A 8 32.72 -34.60 -2.21
C GLY A 8 32.97 -33.12 -2.53
N PRO A 9 31.99 -32.38 -3.09
CA PRO A 9 32.15 -30.97 -3.36
C PRO A 9 32.24 -30.20 -2.04
N SER A 10 33.37 -29.57 -1.78
CA SER A 10 33.54 -28.57 -0.71
C SER A 10 32.74 -27.32 -1.06
N THR A 11 31.42 -27.38 -0.90
CA THR A 11 30.59 -26.17 -0.86
C THR A 11 30.92 -25.47 0.46
N GLY A 12 31.83 -24.50 0.40
CA GLY A 12 32.03 -23.53 1.48
C GLY A 12 30.74 -22.74 1.66
N ALA A 13 29.83 -23.26 2.49
CA ALA A 13 28.76 -22.46 3.04
C ALA A 13 29.41 -21.52 4.05
N GLU A 14 29.65 -20.27 3.64
CA GLU A 14 29.93 -19.19 4.57
C GLU A 14 28.87 -19.24 5.69
N PRO A 15 29.27 -19.20 6.98
CA PRO A 15 28.32 -19.19 8.06
C PRO A 15 27.53 -17.89 7.95
N VAL A 16 26.31 -17.98 7.41
CA VAL A 16 25.35 -16.88 7.37
C VAL A 16 25.26 -16.35 8.79
N ASN A 17 25.76 -15.13 9.02
CA ASN A 17 25.77 -14.51 10.32
C ASN A 17 24.60 -13.50 10.35
N PRO A 18 23.39 -13.96 10.71
CA PRO A 18 22.18 -13.13 10.63
C PRO A 18 22.27 -11.85 11.47
N THR A 19 23.23 -11.77 12.40
CA THR A 19 23.49 -10.59 13.22
C THR A 19 24.22 -9.46 12.49
N ALA A 20 25.05 -9.80 11.47
CA ALA A 20 25.75 -8.83 10.65
C ALA A 20 24.81 -8.29 9.55
N ASP A 21 24.04 -9.18 8.92
CA ASP A 21 23.14 -8.83 7.83
C ASP A 21 22.01 -7.89 8.27
N TRP A 22 21.44 -8.07 9.47
CA TRP A 22 20.41 -7.13 9.95
C TRP A 22 20.97 -5.74 10.24
N LYS A 23 22.23 -5.63 10.72
CA LYS A 23 22.84 -4.34 11.04
C LYS A 23 23.09 -3.54 9.76
N ALA A 24 23.56 -4.22 8.71
CA ALA A 24 23.72 -3.63 7.39
C ALA A 24 22.37 -3.13 6.86
N LEU A 25 21.34 -3.99 6.89
CA LEU A 25 19.99 -3.63 6.46
C LEU A 25 19.41 -2.45 7.25
N ARG A 26 19.64 -2.39 8.57
CA ARG A 26 19.19 -1.25 9.38
C ARG A 26 19.92 0.03 8.96
N GLY A 27 21.23 -0.03 8.76
CA GLY A 27 22.04 1.11 8.33
C GLY A 27 21.58 1.68 6.99
N ASP A 28 21.28 0.82 6.02
CA ASP A 28 20.76 1.24 4.71
C ASP A 28 19.39 1.92 4.84
N VAL A 29 18.50 1.36 5.68
CA VAL A 29 17.17 1.94 5.95
C VAL A 29 17.29 3.29 6.66
N GLU A 30 18.21 3.43 7.64
CA GLU A 30 18.46 4.70 8.34
C GLU A 30 18.95 5.79 7.36
N GLY A 31 19.90 5.45 6.49
CA GLY A 31 20.41 6.38 5.47
C GLY A 31 19.34 6.80 4.46
N ILE A 32 18.48 5.89 4.01
CA ILE A 32 17.35 6.21 3.14
C ILE A 32 16.31 7.06 3.89
N ALA A 33 16.04 6.74 5.15
CA ALA A 33 15.07 7.47 5.96
C ALA A 33 15.48 8.93 6.18
N ASP A 34 16.77 9.20 6.43
CA ASP A 34 17.29 10.57 6.60
C ASP A 34 17.12 11.40 5.32
N VAL A 35 17.52 10.86 4.16
CA VAL A 35 17.37 11.56 2.87
C VAL A 35 15.90 11.78 2.53
N ALA A 36 15.04 10.81 2.82
CA ALA A 36 13.60 10.92 2.62
C ALA A 36 12.97 11.94 3.57
N ALA A 37 13.43 12.03 4.83
CA ALA A 37 12.93 13.01 5.80
C ALA A 37 13.30 14.44 5.41
N GLU A 38 14.54 14.67 4.95
CA GLU A 38 15.02 16.00 4.51
C GLU A 38 14.24 16.50 3.29
N ARG A 39 14.12 15.67 2.24
CA ARG A 39 13.44 16.04 0.98
C ARG A 39 11.92 15.97 1.09
N GLY A 40 11.41 15.08 1.93
CA GLY A 40 9.98 14.86 2.12
C GLY A 40 9.31 16.05 2.79
N ARG A 41 9.92 16.66 3.81
CA ARG A 41 9.33 17.80 4.54
C ARG A 41 9.01 18.97 3.62
N SER A 42 9.98 19.42 2.82
CA SER A 42 9.78 20.57 1.90
C SER A 42 8.77 20.27 0.80
N PHE A 43 8.73 19.05 0.30
CA PHE A 43 7.73 18.61 -0.68
C PHE A 43 6.32 18.54 -0.07
N VAL A 44 6.19 17.99 1.15
CA VAL A 44 4.92 17.88 1.86
C VAL A 44 4.35 19.27 2.17
N ASP A 45 5.18 20.22 2.59
CA ASP A 45 4.72 21.59 2.87
C ASP A 45 4.18 22.28 1.60
N ALA A 46 4.89 22.16 0.48
CA ALA A 46 4.44 22.70 -0.80
C ALA A 46 3.16 22.01 -1.30
N ALA A 47 3.11 20.67 -1.22
CA ALA A 47 1.94 19.89 -1.62
C ALA A 47 0.71 20.20 -0.76
N ARG A 48 0.87 20.38 0.56
CA ARG A 48 -0.21 20.70 1.50
C ARG A 48 -0.91 22.01 1.13
N SER A 49 -0.14 23.05 0.80
CA SER A 49 -0.71 24.35 0.42
C SER A 49 -1.59 24.25 -0.83
N HIS A 50 -1.17 23.48 -1.83
CA HIS A 50 -1.91 23.35 -3.09
C HIS A 50 -3.06 22.33 -3.02
N ALA A 51 -2.89 21.27 -2.22
CA ALA A 51 -3.88 20.21 -2.09
C ALA A 51 -5.09 20.64 -1.24
N THR A 52 -4.88 21.45 -0.20
CA THR A 52 -5.96 21.85 0.72
C THR A 52 -7.08 22.58 -0.02
N ASP A 53 -6.73 23.58 -0.84
CA ASP A 53 -7.71 24.40 -1.58
C ASP A 53 -8.55 23.60 -2.59
N TYR A 54 -7.93 22.60 -3.23
CA TYR A 54 -8.59 21.75 -4.22
C TYR A 54 -9.46 20.68 -3.57
N VAL A 55 -8.99 20.09 -2.47
CA VAL A 55 -9.71 19.04 -1.74
C VAL A 55 -10.94 19.62 -1.06
N ASP A 56 -10.84 20.80 -0.43
CA ASP A 56 -11.97 21.44 0.24
C ASP A 56 -13.19 21.62 -0.69
N GLN A 57 -12.96 21.87 -1.98
CA GLN A 57 -14.02 22.00 -2.98
C GLN A 57 -14.68 20.66 -3.38
N ARG A 58 -14.02 19.53 -3.14
CA ARG A 58 -14.45 18.19 -3.59
C ARG A 58 -14.77 17.21 -2.46
N LYS A 59 -14.66 17.64 -1.19
CA LYS A 59 -14.93 16.80 -0.01
C LYS A 59 -16.32 16.18 -0.01
N GLY A 60 -17.34 16.93 -0.40
CA GLY A 60 -18.71 16.42 -0.45
C GLY A 60 -18.89 15.22 -1.38
N ASP A 61 -18.24 15.22 -2.54
CA ASP A 61 -18.30 14.11 -3.49
C ASP A 61 -17.55 12.88 -2.97
N ALA A 62 -16.41 13.11 -2.31
CA ALA A 62 -15.62 12.05 -1.68
C ALA A 62 -16.39 11.42 -0.50
N ALA A 63 -16.94 12.24 0.41
CA ALA A 63 -17.75 11.79 1.53
C ALA A 63 -18.95 10.96 1.07
N ARG A 64 -19.67 11.43 0.03
CA ARG A 64 -20.80 10.68 -0.55
C ARG A 64 -20.38 9.32 -1.10
N SER A 65 -19.26 9.28 -1.83
CA SER A 65 -18.73 8.02 -2.39
C SER A 65 -18.36 7.01 -1.30
N VAL A 66 -17.76 7.48 -0.20
CA VAL A 66 -17.41 6.64 0.96
C VAL A 66 -18.68 6.12 1.66
N THR A 67 -19.67 6.99 1.86
CA THR A 67 -20.95 6.62 2.47
C THR A 67 -21.71 5.61 1.60
N ASP A 68 -21.68 5.75 0.28
CA ASP A 68 -22.33 4.78 -0.63
C ASP A 68 -21.60 3.43 -0.67
N LEU A 69 -20.28 3.44 -0.50
CA LEU A 69 -19.51 2.22 -0.28
C LEU A 69 -19.87 1.57 1.06
N ALA A 70 -19.99 2.35 2.15
CA ALA A 70 -20.41 1.85 3.46
C ALA A 70 -21.76 1.13 3.38
N LYS A 71 -22.74 1.72 2.67
CA LYS A 71 -24.05 1.09 2.41
C LYS A 71 -23.91 -0.21 1.65
N SER A 72 -23.06 -0.26 0.62
CA SER A 72 -22.85 -1.46 -0.20
C SER A 72 -22.18 -2.59 0.60
N VAL A 73 -21.23 -2.24 1.47
CA VAL A 73 -20.60 -3.17 2.42
C VAL A 73 -21.62 -3.68 3.44
N ARG A 74 -22.47 -2.79 3.97
CA ARG A 74 -23.55 -3.14 4.90
C ARG A 74 -24.59 -4.05 4.26
N GLU A 75 -24.93 -3.82 2.99
CA GLU A 75 -25.82 -4.71 2.25
C GLU A 75 -25.20 -6.10 2.06
N SER A 76 -23.89 -6.14 1.81
CA SER A 76 -23.15 -7.40 1.71
C SER A 76 -23.13 -8.17 3.04
N SER A 77 -23.07 -7.48 4.19
CA SER A 77 -23.11 -8.12 5.51
C SER A 77 -24.41 -8.89 5.76
N LYS A 78 -25.53 -8.41 5.20
CA LYS A 78 -26.82 -9.11 5.23
C LYS A 78 -26.80 -10.44 4.50
N THR A 79 -25.88 -10.66 3.56
CA THR A 79 -25.72 -11.98 2.90
C THR A 79 -25.11 -13.01 3.86
N PHE A 80 -24.44 -12.56 4.92
CA PHE A 80 -23.73 -13.41 5.88
C PHE A 80 -24.49 -13.58 7.21
N GLU A 81 -25.83 -13.51 7.23
CA GLU A 81 -26.60 -13.65 8.49
C GLU A 81 -26.34 -14.99 9.21
N ALA A 82 -26.08 -16.05 8.46
CA ALA A 82 -25.75 -17.37 9.01
C ALA A 82 -24.33 -17.46 9.60
N GLN A 83 -23.48 -16.44 9.40
CA GLN A 83 -22.09 -16.41 9.84
C GLN A 83 -21.80 -15.14 10.66
N PRO A 84 -22.08 -15.15 11.98
CA PRO A 84 -22.04 -13.94 12.81
C PRO A 84 -20.65 -13.27 12.85
N ASN A 85 -19.57 -14.04 12.79
CA ASN A 85 -18.20 -13.50 12.77
C ASN A 85 -17.91 -12.72 11.48
N ILE A 86 -18.37 -13.24 10.34
CA ILE A 86 -18.18 -12.57 9.05
C ILE A 86 -19.06 -11.33 8.99
N ARG A 87 -20.34 -11.46 9.37
CA ARG A 87 -21.25 -10.32 9.44
C ARG A 87 -20.69 -9.20 10.31
N ALA A 88 -20.20 -9.51 11.53
CA ALA A 88 -19.64 -8.52 12.44
C ALA A 88 -18.43 -7.79 11.84
N PHE A 89 -17.60 -8.50 11.06
CA PHE A 89 -16.49 -7.88 10.35
C PHE A 89 -16.97 -6.88 9.28
N PHE A 90 -17.93 -7.26 8.44
CA PHE A 90 -18.50 -6.36 7.42
C PHE A 90 -19.26 -5.19 8.04
N ASP A 91 -20.00 -5.41 9.13
CA ASP A 91 -20.69 -4.35 9.87
C ASP A 91 -19.67 -3.36 10.45
N SER A 92 -18.58 -3.85 11.07
CA SER A 92 -17.51 -2.99 11.58
C SER A 92 -16.82 -2.19 10.47
N ALA A 93 -16.66 -2.79 9.29
CA ALA A 93 -16.10 -2.10 8.13
C ALA A 93 -17.06 -1.01 7.61
N ALA A 94 -18.37 -1.29 7.54
CA ALA A 94 -19.38 -0.31 7.16
C ALA A 94 -19.42 0.87 8.14
N ASP A 95 -19.43 0.59 9.45
CA ASP A 95 -19.44 1.63 10.49
C ASP A 95 -18.17 2.49 10.42
N GLY A 96 -17.01 1.88 10.17
CA GLY A 96 -15.75 2.60 9.96
C GLY A 96 -15.76 3.50 8.73
N LEU A 97 -16.36 3.04 7.62
CA LEU A 97 -16.51 3.84 6.40
C LEU A 97 -17.52 4.98 6.59
N GLU A 98 -18.63 4.75 7.28
CA GLU A 98 -19.60 5.80 7.60
C GLU A 98 -18.98 6.90 8.46
N HIS A 99 -18.23 6.53 9.49
CA HIS A 99 -17.48 7.47 10.31
C HIS A 99 -16.44 8.25 9.50
N LEU A 100 -15.76 7.57 8.57
CA LEU A 100 -14.81 8.22 7.67
C LEU A 100 -15.52 9.24 6.76
N GLY A 101 -16.65 8.88 6.15
CA GLY A 101 -17.44 9.78 5.30
C GLY A 101 -17.86 11.05 6.04
N ALA A 102 -18.38 10.91 7.26
CA ALA A 102 -18.74 12.03 8.12
C ALA A 102 -17.52 12.90 8.46
N SER A 103 -16.38 12.28 8.79
CA SER A 103 -15.15 13.02 9.12
C SER A 103 -14.59 13.81 7.93
N ILE A 104 -14.75 13.31 6.69
CA ILE A 104 -14.30 13.98 5.46
C ILE A 104 -15.15 15.22 5.17
N GLU A 105 -16.45 15.18 5.47
CA GLU A 105 -17.37 16.31 5.27
C GLU A 105 -17.11 17.43 6.27
N GLU A 106 -16.85 17.10 7.53
CA GLU A 106 -16.84 18.06 8.63
C GLU A 106 -15.45 18.65 8.94
N ARG A 107 -14.36 17.90 8.69
CA ARG A 107 -13.01 18.30 9.11
C ARG A 107 -12.12 18.82 7.98
N SER A 108 -11.23 19.74 8.35
CA SER A 108 -10.17 20.21 7.46
C SER A 108 -9.16 19.07 7.18
N PHE A 109 -8.59 19.01 5.98
CA PHE A 109 -7.62 17.96 5.62
C PHE A 109 -6.34 18.04 6.50
N SER A 110 -6.07 19.25 7.00
CA SER A 110 -5.01 19.57 7.97
C SER A 110 -5.18 18.80 9.28
N GLU A 111 -6.37 18.85 9.88
CA GLU A 111 -6.67 18.15 11.14
C GLU A 111 -6.63 16.62 10.97
N PHE A 112 -7.08 16.12 9.82
CA PHE A 112 -7.01 14.70 9.52
C PHE A 112 -5.55 14.19 9.47
N TYR A 113 -4.63 15.01 8.93
CA TYR A 113 -3.22 14.65 8.85
C TYR A 113 -2.57 14.55 10.24
N GLU A 114 -2.91 15.45 11.16
CA GLU A 114 -2.40 15.44 12.53
C GLU A 114 -2.83 14.16 13.29
N ASP A 115 -4.08 13.73 13.10
CA ASP A 115 -4.57 12.47 13.65
C ASP A 115 -3.93 11.25 13.00
N ALA A 116 -3.72 11.28 11.69
CA ALA A 116 -3.02 10.23 10.96
C ALA A 116 -1.57 10.10 11.45
N GLU A 117 -0.89 11.21 11.75
CA GLU A 117 0.46 11.22 12.32
C GLU A 117 0.47 10.61 13.74
N ALA A 118 -0.52 10.96 14.57
CA ALA A 118 -0.68 10.35 15.89
C ALA A 118 -0.95 8.84 15.81
N PHE A 119 -1.77 8.40 14.86
CA PHE A 119 -2.04 6.98 14.61
C PHE A 119 -0.80 6.23 14.11
N ALA A 120 -0.05 6.85 13.19
CA ALA A 120 1.18 6.26 12.63
C ALA A 120 2.22 5.99 13.73
N ARG A 121 2.36 6.91 14.68
CA ARG A 121 3.22 6.73 15.87
C ARG A 121 2.73 5.63 16.80
N ARG A 122 1.42 5.42 16.91
CA ARG A 122 0.81 4.44 17.83
C ARG A 122 0.81 3.02 17.29
N SER A 123 0.72 2.86 15.97
CA SER A 123 0.58 1.55 15.31
C SER A 123 1.55 1.38 14.14
N PRO A 124 2.86 1.23 14.38
CA PRO A 124 3.86 1.08 13.31
C PRO A 124 3.55 -0.08 12.35
N VAL A 125 2.99 -1.18 12.87
CA VAL A 125 2.60 -2.36 12.06
C VAL A 125 1.49 -2.00 11.07
N ALA A 126 0.48 -1.22 11.48
CA ALA A 126 -0.60 -0.80 10.60
C ALA A 126 -0.06 0.06 9.44
N VAL A 127 0.89 0.95 9.74
CA VAL A 127 1.56 1.77 8.72
C VAL A 127 2.30 0.89 7.72
N ALA A 128 3.11 -0.07 8.19
CA ALA A 128 3.86 -0.96 7.31
C ALA A 128 2.94 -1.74 6.35
N VAL A 129 1.80 -2.25 6.86
CA VAL A 129 0.79 -2.94 6.04
C VAL A 129 0.17 -1.99 5.01
N ALA A 130 -0.23 -0.79 5.43
CA ALA A 130 -0.80 0.21 4.54
C ALA A 130 0.18 0.59 3.41
N THR A 131 1.44 0.88 3.74
CA THR A 131 2.49 1.20 2.77
C THR A 131 2.71 0.07 1.77
N PHE A 132 2.74 -1.18 2.23
CA PHE A 132 2.87 -2.34 1.34
C PHE A 132 1.70 -2.43 0.36
N LEU A 133 0.46 -2.31 0.85
CA LEU A 133 -0.74 -2.33 0.01
C LEU A 133 -0.72 -1.18 -1.02
N THR A 134 -0.37 0.03 -0.59
CA THR A 134 -0.22 1.18 -1.49
C THR A 134 0.82 0.90 -2.57
N GLY A 135 1.99 0.37 -2.20
CA GLY A 135 3.02 -0.02 -3.16
C GLY A 135 2.55 -1.06 -4.16
N PHE A 136 1.80 -2.07 -3.70
CA PHE A 136 1.21 -3.08 -4.58
C PHE A 136 0.18 -2.49 -5.55
N VAL A 137 -0.71 -1.62 -5.09
CA VAL A 137 -1.71 -0.95 -5.94
C VAL A 137 -1.04 -0.12 -7.02
N VAL A 138 -0.02 0.67 -6.64
CA VAL A 138 0.77 1.46 -7.59
C VAL A 138 1.47 0.55 -8.60
N ALA A 139 2.15 -0.51 -8.14
CA ALA A 139 2.81 -1.48 -9.01
C ALA A 139 1.82 -2.18 -9.96
N ARG A 140 0.63 -2.50 -9.47
CA ARG A 140 -0.44 -3.10 -10.27
C ARG A 140 -0.94 -2.13 -11.33
N PHE A 141 -1.12 -0.85 -11.00
CA PHE A 141 -1.53 0.15 -11.98
C PHE A 141 -0.49 0.29 -13.09
N ILE A 142 0.80 0.42 -12.72
CA ILE A 142 1.93 0.50 -13.67
C ILE A 142 1.98 -0.74 -14.57
N LYS A 143 1.91 -1.95 -14.01
CA LYS A 143 1.90 -3.19 -14.81
C LYS A 143 0.67 -3.29 -15.72
N SER A 144 -0.49 -2.84 -15.24
CA SER A 144 -1.72 -2.89 -16.02
C SER A 144 -1.72 -1.92 -17.20
N THR A 145 -1.04 -0.77 -17.09
CA THR A 145 -0.90 0.16 -18.21
C THR A 145 0.16 -0.27 -19.24
N SER A 146 1.04 -1.22 -18.90
CA SER A 146 2.06 -1.76 -19.81
C SER A 146 1.57 -2.90 -20.71
N ALA A 147 0.29 -3.27 -20.68
CA ALA A 147 -0.31 -4.17 -21.66
C ALA A 147 -0.56 -3.43 -22.99
N ALA A 148 0.52 -2.97 -23.64
CA ALA A 148 0.46 -2.58 -25.04
C ALA A 148 0.27 -3.86 -25.86
N PRO A 149 -0.79 -3.98 -26.69
CA PRO A 149 -0.92 -5.11 -27.59
C PRO A 149 0.29 -5.10 -28.52
N LEU A 150 1.03 -6.22 -28.54
CA LEU A 150 1.96 -6.49 -29.62
C LEU A 150 1.12 -6.58 -30.90
N ASN A 151 1.03 -5.44 -31.61
CA ASN A 151 0.72 -5.40 -33.03
C ASN A 151 1.84 -6.19 -33.73
N GLU A 152 1.65 -7.50 -33.82
CA GLU A 152 2.28 -8.33 -34.84
C GLU A 152 1.85 -7.75 -36.19
N THR A 153 2.68 -6.84 -36.70
CA THR A 153 2.64 -6.41 -38.07
C THR A 153 3.01 -7.63 -38.92
N TYR A 154 1.98 -8.34 -39.36
CA TYR A 154 2.06 -9.37 -40.39
C TYR A 154 2.59 -8.70 -41.67
N PRO A 155 3.78 -9.04 -42.18
CA PRO A 155 4.18 -8.60 -43.50
C PRO A 155 3.35 -9.39 -44.52
N THR A 156 2.27 -8.78 -45.00
CA THR A 156 1.60 -9.17 -46.24
C THR A 156 2.59 -8.98 -47.40
N HIS A 157 3.34 -10.03 -47.71
CA HIS A 157 4.05 -10.11 -48.98
C HIS A 157 3.04 -10.34 -50.10
N HIS A 158 2.61 -9.22 -50.68
CA HIS A 158 1.87 -9.14 -51.92
C HIS A 158 2.87 -9.15 -53.09
N ARG A 159 2.85 -10.18 -53.94
CA ARG A 159 3.23 -10.14 -55.38
C ARG A 159 2.50 -11.29 -56.09
N LEU A 160 1.50 -10.93 -56.89
CA LEU A 160 1.51 -10.86 -58.37
C LEU A 160 1.54 -12.24 -59.02
#